data_AF-A0A833G0W0-F1
#
_entry.id   AF-A0A833G0W0-F1
#
_cell.length_a   1.000
_cell.length_b   1.000
_cell.length_c   1.000
_cell.angle_alpha   90.00
_cell.angle_beta   90.00
_cell.angle_gamma   90.00
#
_symmetry.space_group_name_H-M   'P 1'
#
loop_
_entity.id
_entity.type
_entity.pdbx_description
1 polymer ?
#
loop_
_entity_poly.entity_id
_entity_poly.type
_entity_poly.pdbx_seq_one_letter_code
_entity_poly.pdbx_strand_id
1 'polypeptide(L)'
;MVMVTAAAAAGGAYGGAAPSSAGVLLVANKGDQTLGIIDPVAGKQVATVKQSGVTGHEVIASPDGRLAYVPIYGDAGVGRPGSDGRAIDVIDIAARQRVATIDLGRAERPHCPMF
;
A
#
# COMPACT_ATOMS: atom_id res chain seq x y z
N MET A 1 1.27 2.80 14.83
CA MET A 1 0.98 1.40 14.44
C MET A 1 1.44 1.25 13.00
N VAL A 2 2.44 0.41 12.78
CA VAL A 2 2.95 0.08 11.45
C VAL A 2 2.19 -1.17 11.04
N MET A 3 1.37 -1.11 9.98
CA MET A 3 0.74 -2.30 9.41
C MET A 3 1.63 -2.81 8.29
N VAL A 4 2.03 -4.08 8.39
CA VAL A 4 3.00 -4.75 7.53
C VAL A 4 2.23 -5.81 6.74
N THR A 5 2.07 -5.62 5.44
CA THR A 5 1.52 -6.64 4.54
C THR A 5 2.62 -7.12 3.61
N ALA A 6 2.96 -8.41 3.72
CA ALA A 6 3.89 -9.07 2.81
C ALA A 6 3.11 -9.64 1.62
N ALA A 7 3.45 -9.20 0.41
CA ALA A 7 2.95 -9.81 -0.82
C ALA A 7 4.01 -10.79 -1.36
N ALA A 8 3.72 -12.09 -1.30
CA ALA A 8 4.52 -13.11 -1.96
C ALA A 8 3.71 -13.68 -3.12
N ALA A 9 4.22 -13.56 -4.36
CA ALA A 9 3.64 -14.25 -5.50
C ALA A 9 3.99 -15.75 -5.41
N ALA A 10 2.99 -16.62 -5.31
CA ALA A 10 3.17 -18.07 -5.35
C ALA A 10 2.51 -18.63 -6.63
N GLY A 11 3.32 -19.26 -7.49
CA GLY A 11 2.86 -20.03 -8.65
C GLY A 11 3.76 -21.26 -8.85
N GLY A 12 3.14 -22.44 -8.97
CA GLY A 12 3.81 -23.75 -9.04
C GLY A 12 4.50 -24.05 -10.37
N ALA A 13 5.44 -25.00 -10.29
CA ALA A 13 6.55 -25.33 -11.20
C ALA A 13 6.19 -25.77 -12.63
N TYR A 14 7.04 -25.42 -13.62
CA TYR A 14 8.03 -26.30 -14.29
C TYR A 14 8.99 -25.48 -15.17
N GLY A 15 10.30 -25.67 -14.98
CA GLY A 15 11.35 -25.30 -15.96
C GLY A 15 11.96 -23.91 -15.81
N GLY A 16 13.21 -23.86 -15.32
CA GLY A 16 14.05 -22.66 -15.31
C GLY A 16 13.69 -21.69 -14.19
N ALA A 17 14.36 -21.82 -13.04
CA ALA A 17 14.34 -20.79 -12.02
C ALA A 17 15.08 -19.55 -12.57
N ALA A 18 14.37 -18.70 -13.31
CA ALA A 18 14.67 -17.28 -13.31
C ALA A 18 14.65 -16.85 -11.83
N PRO A 19 15.60 -16.01 -11.37
CA PRO A 19 15.57 -15.54 -9.99
C PRO A 19 14.17 -14.97 -9.76
N SER A 20 13.41 -15.58 -8.84
CA SER A 20 12.20 -14.97 -8.36
C SER A 20 12.65 -13.61 -7.85
N SER A 21 12.19 -12.54 -8.49
CA SER A 21 12.38 -11.20 -7.95
C SER A 21 11.94 -11.29 -6.50
N ALA A 22 12.87 -11.15 -5.55
CA ALA A 22 12.52 -11.12 -4.14
C ALA A 22 11.40 -10.07 -4.01
N GLY A 23 10.23 -10.50 -3.52
CA GLY A 23 9.10 -9.60 -3.37
C GLY A 23 9.50 -8.40 -2.49
N VAL A 24 8.78 -7.30 -2.63
CA VAL A 24 8.96 -6.14 -1.75
C VAL A 24 7.99 -6.21 -0.58
N LEU A 25 8.40 -5.64 0.55
CA LEU A 25 7.50 -5.36 1.65
C LEU A 25 6.88 -3.97 1.47
N LEU A 26 5.56 -3.87 1.61
CA LEU A 26 4.81 -2.63 1.56
C LEU A 26 4.42 -2.18 2.97
N VAL A 27 4.66 -0.92 3.29
CA VAL A 27 4.40 -0.36 4.63
C VAL A 27 3.67 0.96 4.55
N ALA A 28 2.48 1.03 5.16
CA ALA A 28 1.77 2.30 5.34
C ALA A 28 2.43 3.12 6.47
N ASN A 29 3.30 4.06 6.10
CA ASN A 29 3.96 4.97 7.03
C ASN A 29 2.99 6.08 7.42
N LYS A 30 2.07 5.77 8.35
CA LYS A 30 0.97 6.64 8.75
C LYS A 30 1.45 8.05 9.14
N GLY A 31 2.49 8.17 9.97
CA GLY A 31 3.02 9.48 10.41
C GLY A 31 3.61 10.32 9.28
N ASP A 32 4.25 9.67 8.30
CA ASP A 32 4.96 10.35 7.20
C ASP A 32 4.05 10.57 5.99
N GLN A 33 2.85 9.99 6.00
CA GLN A 33 1.87 10.04 4.91
C GLN A 33 2.47 9.49 3.61
N THR A 34 3.19 8.37 3.72
CA THR A 34 3.82 7.69 2.58
C THR A 34 3.51 6.19 2.60
N LEU A 35 3.60 5.56 1.43
CA LEU A 35 3.80 4.13 1.30
C LEU A 35 5.30 3.86 1.18
N GLY A 36 5.87 3.13 2.14
CA GLY A 36 7.23 2.62 2.08
C GLY A 36 7.30 1.34 1.24
N ILE A 37 8.35 1.23 0.43
CA ILE A 37 8.69 0.03 -0.35
C ILE A 37 10.05 -0.45 0.15
N ILE A 38 10.09 -1.66 0.69
CA ILE A 38 11.25 -2.21 1.39
C ILE A 38 11.74 -3.47 0.66
N ASP A 39 13.05 -3.54 0.44
CA ASP A 39 13.74 -4.79 0.13
C ASP A 39 13.89 -5.58 1.44
N PRO A 40 13.17 -6.70 1.60
CA PRO A 40 13.19 -7.47 2.84
C PRO A 40 14.48 -8.29 3.00
N VAL A 41 15.21 -8.57 1.92
CA VAL A 41 16.47 -9.31 1.97
C VAL A 41 17.60 -8.39 2.43
N ALA A 42 17.66 -7.19 1.88
CA ALA A 42 18.64 -6.17 2.28
C ALA A 42 18.26 -5.46 3.59
N GLY A 43 17.00 -5.55 4.02
CA GLY A 43 16.48 -4.81 5.17
C GLY A 43 16.47 -3.30 4.95
N LYS A 44 16.25 -2.85 3.70
CA LYS A 44 16.37 -1.43 3.31
C LYS A 44 15.10 -0.93 2.66
N GLN A 45 14.67 0.27 3.06
CA GLN A 45 13.64 1.00 2.33
C GLN A 45 14.23 1.52 1.02
N VAL A 46 13.73 1.02 -0.10
CA VAL A 46 14.21 1.35 -1.44
C VAL A 46 13.42 2.48 -2.10
N ALA A 47 12.24 2.81 -1.57
CA ALA A 47 11.49 4.02 -1.94
C ALA A 47 10.42 4.38 -0.91
N THR A 48 9.93 5.62 -1.03
CA THR A 48 8.68 6.07 -0.41
C THR A 48 7.83 6.75 -1.48
N VAL A 49 6.52 6.54 -1.41
CA VAL A 49 5.54 7.15 -2.33
C VAL A 49 4.59 8.02 -1.51
N LYS A 50 4.48 9.31 -1.83
CA LYS A 50 3.59 10.24 -1.11
C LYS A 50 2.12 9.88 -1.37
N GLN A 51 1.33 9.82 -0.30
CA GLN A 51 -0.12 9.58 -0.35
C GLN A 51 -0.90 10.86 -0.72
N SER A 52 -2.15 10.74 -1.15
CA SER A 52 -2.95 11.87 -1.67
C SER A 52 -3.60 12.68 -0.57
N GLY A 53 -3.89 12.02 0.55
CA GLY A 53 -4.47 12.62 1.72
C GLY A 53 -3.63 12.40 2.97
N VAL A 54 -4.28 12.61 4.11
CA VAL A 54 -3.57 12.75 5.38
C VAL A 54 -2.89 11.45 5.78
N THR A 55 -3.60 10.32 5.70
CA THR A 55 -3.10 9.09 6.30
C THR A 55 -3.66 7.86 5.63
N GLY A 56 -2.79 7.07 4.99
CA GLY A 56 -3.10 5.68 4.65
C GLY A 56 -3.34 4.87 5.92
N HIS A 57 -4.44 4.11 5.96
CA HIS A 57 -4.74 3.22 7.08
C HIS A 57 -3.94 1.93 6.99
N GLU A 58 -3.93 1.35 5.79
CA GLU A 58 -3.53 -0.01 5.48
C GLU A 58 -3.02 -0.06 4.03
N VAL A 59 -2.56 -1.22 3.58
CA VAL A 59 -2.20 -1.45 2.17
C VAL A 59 -2.44 -2.90 1.77
N ILE A 60 -2.92 -3.12 0.55
CA ILE A 60 -2.98 -4.44 -0.08
C ILE A 60 -2.34 -4.40 -1.47
N ALA A 61 -1.61 -5.45 -1.85
CA ALA A 61 -1.07 -5.62 -3.20
C ALA A 61 -2.03 -6.43 -4.07
N SER A 62 -2.17 -6.09 -5.35
CA SER A 62 -2.93 -6.88 -6.31
C SER A 62 -2.42 -8.31 -6.41
N PRO A 63 -3.26 -9.30 -6.77
CA PRO A 63 -2.84 -10.70 -6.87
C PRO A 63 -1.67 -10.94 -7.83
N ASP A 64 -1.52 -10.08 -8.86
CA ASP A 64 -0.40 -10.10 -9.81
C ASP A 64 0.85 -9.35 -9.32
N GLY A 65 0.81 -8.73 -8.14
CA GLY A 65 1.91 -8.00 -7.52
C GLY A 65 2.28 -6.67 -8.18
N ARG A 66 1.46 -6.17 -9.12
CA ARG A 66 1.78 -4.94 -9.88
C ARG A 66 1.39 -3.66 -9.18
N LEU A 67 0.23 -3.67 -8.52
CA LEU A 67 -0.39 -2.50 -7.93
C LEU A 67 -0.53 -2.66 -6.42
N ALA A 68 -0.44 -1.55 -5.70
CA ALA A 68 -0.80 -1.46 -4.29
C ALA A 68 -1.95 -0.48 -4.11
N TYR A 69 -2.88 -0.81 -3.22
CA TYR A 69 -4.06 -0.02 -2.91
C TYR A 69 -4.00 0.42 -1.47
N VAL A 70 -4.04 1.73 -1.25
CA VAL A 70 -3.90 2.36 0.06
C VAL A 70 -5.17 3.15 0.37
N PRO A 71 -6.06 2.63 1.23
CA PRO A 71 -7.19 3.38 1.75
C PRO A 71 -6.72 4.58 2.55
N ILE A 72 -7.16 5.77 2.15
CA ILE A 72 -6.87 7.04 2.83
C ILE A 72 -7.94 7.27 3.89
N TYR A 73 -7.57 7.11 5.15
CA TYR A 73 -8.49 7.00 6.29
C TYR A 73 -9.04 8.35 6.79
N GLY A 74 -8.17 9.37 6.82
CA GLY A 74 -8.37 10.58 7.62
C GLY A 74 -7.46 10.61 8.86
N ASP A 75 -7.48 11.72 9.60
CA ASP A 75 -6.48 12.03 10.64
C ASP A 75 -6.84 11.59 12.07
N ALA A 76 -8.12 11.33 12.34
CA ALA A 76 -8.59 10.96 13.67
C ALA A 76 -8.93 9.46 13.79
N GLY A 77 -9.30 9.03 14.99
CA GLY A 77 -10.03 7.76 15.18
C GLY A 77 -11.54 7.99 15.05
N VAL A 78 -12.30 6.92 14.81
CA VAL A 78 -13.78 6.99 14.76
C VAL A 78 -14.33 7.66 16.02
N GLY A 79 -15.28 8.58 15.85
CA GLY A 79 -15.95 9.29 16.95
C GLY A 79 -15.13 10.42 17.59
N ARG A 80 -13.93 10.72 17.08
CA ARG A 80 -13.13 11.88 17.50
C ARG A 80 -13.20 12.99 16.44
N PRO A 81 -13.09 14.27 16.83
CA PRO A 81 -12.96 15.36 15.87
C PRO A 81 -11.78 15.13 14.91
N GLY A 82 -12.01 15.33 13.62
CA GLY A 82 -11.00 15.15 12.57
C GLY A 82 -11.60 15.03 11.18
N SER A 83 -10.75 14.70 10.21
CA SER A 83 -11.13 14.45 8.82
C SER A 83 -11.52 12.99 8.58
N ASP A 84 -12.49 12.81 7.68
CA ASP A 84 -12.89 11.51 7.14
C ASP A 84 -12.39 11.40 5.70
N GLY A 85 -11.48 10.45 5.47
CA GLY A 85 -10.94 10.20 4.14
C GLY A 85 -11.96 9.55 3.20
N ARG A 86 -11.80 9.76 1.89
CA ARG A 86 -12.72 9.27 0.85
C ARG A 86 -12.02 8.64 -0.35
N ALA A 87 -10.73 8.38 -0.23
CA ALA A 87 -9.90 8.02 -1.37
C ALA A 87 -9.19 6.69 -1.15
N ILE A 88 -8.88 6.00 -2.25
CA ILE A 88 -7.95 4.88 -2.28
C ILE A 88 -6.86 5.25 -3.27
N ASP A 89 -5.62 5.38 -2.81
CA ASP A 89 -4.48 5.58 -3.70
C ASP A 89 -4.09 4.26 -4.36
N VAL A 90 -3.80 4.33 -5.66
CA VAL A 90 -3.31 3.20 -6.46
C VAL A 90 -1.86 3.48 -6.84
N ILE A 91 -0.95 2.63 -6.38
CA ILE A 91 0.49 2.76 -6.57
C ILE A 91 0.97 1.65 -7.50
N ASP A 92 1.69 2.01 -8.54
CA ASP A 92 2.50 1.05 -9.30
C ASP A 92 3.76 0.73 -8.49
N ILE A 93 3.89 -0.54 -8.10
CA ILE A 93 4.94 -0.99 -7.19
C ILE A 93 6.32 -0.95 -7.87
N ALA A 94 6.39 -1.33 -9.14
CA ALA A 94 7.64 -1.39 -9.88
C ALA A 94 8.15 0.00 -10.23
N ALA A 95 7.23 0.87 -10.67
CA ALA A 95 7.54 2.26 -10.99
C ALA A 95 7.63 3.16 -9.74
N ARG A 96 7.24 2.63 -8.57
CA ARG A 96 7.34 3.30 -7.26
C ARG A 96 6.65 4.66 -7.26
N GLN A 97 5.46 4.70 -7.85
CA GLN A 97 4.72 5.93 -8.07
C GLN A 97 3.23 5.71 -7.93
N ARG A 98 2.52 6.71 -7.41
CA ARG A 98 1.06 6.72 -7.46
C ARG A 98 0.61 6.96 -8.90
N VAL A 99 -0.17 6.04 -9.43
CA VAL A 99 -0.68 6.07 -10.81
C VAL A 99 -2.15 6.48 -10.90
N ALA A 100 -2.90 6.33 -9.81
CA ALA A 100 -4.27 6.81 -9.72
C ALA A 100 -4.68 7.08 -8.26
N THR A 101 -5.80 7.78 -8.11
CA THR A 101 -6.54 7.89 -6.86
C THR A 101 -8.01 7.62 -7.18
N ILE A 102 -8.58 6.62 -6.52
CA ILE A 102 -10.00 6.29 -6.63
C ILE A 102 -10.74 7.16 -5.61
N ASP A 103 -11.70 7.94 -6.09
CA ASP A 103 -12.58 8.74 -5.25
C ASP A 103 -13.87 7.96 -4.96
N LEU A 104 -14.19 7.76 -3.69
CA LEU A 104 -15.39 7.06 -3.24
C LEU A 104 -16.64 7.95 -3.24
N GLY A 105 -16.48 9.26 -3.49
CA GLY A 105 -17.57 10.23 -3.63
C GLY A 105 -18.21 10.70 -2.32
N ARG A 106 -17.85 10.09 -1.19
CA ARG A 106 -18.32 10.45 0.15
C ARG A 106 -17.28 10.12 1.22
N ALA A 107 -17.40 10.75 2.38
CA ALA A 107 -16.51 10.56 3.53
C ALA A 107 -16.73 9.18 4.17
N GLU A 108 -15.80 8.23 3.98
CA GLU A 108 -15.99 6.82 4.34
C GLU A 108 -14.97 6.26 5.34
N ARG A 109 -13.81 6.91 5.50
CA ARG A 109 -12.67 6.35 6.24
C ARG A 109 -12.36 4.90 5.79
N PRO A 110 -12.09 4.68 4.48
CA PRO A 110 -11.95 3.34 3.95
C PRO A 110 -10.82 2.56 4.65
N HIS A 111 -11.07 1.29 4.91
CA HIS A 111 -10.20 0.34 5.61
C HIS A 111 -10.60 -1.09 5.22
N CYS A 112 -9.85 -2.09 5.67
CA CYS A 112 -9.98 -3.50 5.32
C CYS A 112 -10.04 -3.75 3.81
N PRO A 113 -9.05 -3.29 3.01
CA PRO A 113 -9.05 -3.59 1.58
C PRO A 113 -8.78 -5.08 1.36
N MET A 114 -9.53 -5.69 0.44
CA MET A 114 -9.51 -7.13 0.12
C MET A 114 -9.55 -7.34 -1.40
N PHE A 115 -9.09 -8.49 -1.89
CA PHE A 115 -9.25 -8.96 -3.27
C PHE A 115 -10.18 -10.16 -3.35
#